data_AF-A0A959GH78-F1
#
_entry.id   AF-A0A959GH78-F1
#
_cell.length_a   1.000
_cell.length_b   1.000
_cell.length_c   1.000
_cell.angle_alpha   90.00
_cell.angle_beta   90.00
_cell.angle_gamma   90.00
#
_symmetry.space_group_name_H-M   'P 1'
#
loop_
_entity.id
_entity.type
_entity.pdbx_description
1 polymer ?
#
loop_
_entity_poly.entity_id
_entity_poly.type
_entity_poly.pdbx_seq_one_letter_code
_entity_poly.pdbx_strand_id
1 'polypeptide(L)'
;MIIIFPNQPAALRATPFFVEEAGLGCWVQSEDEALLIQGERRLSYRYALHIPSQTRGHAPLLPEQIAAFEAAAYSIGLNDISQATGFWTLENGVLQEEPLRIAWSEEQVDAEALRALARRVLLESDQEAVAIEVAGRVEVVRD
;
A
#
# COMPACT_ATOMS: atom_id res chain seq x y z
N MET A 1 6.16 -3.03 -12.18
CA MET A 1 5.04 -3.78 -12.80
C MET A 1 4.17 -4.31 -11.68
N ILE A 2 2.85 -4.14 -11.75
CA ILE A 2 1.96 -4.82 -10.81
C ILE A 2 1.49 -6.15 -11.42
N ILE A 3 1.36 -7.15 -10.57
CA ILE A 3 0.87 -8.49 -10.90
C ILE A 3 -0.45 -8.66 -10.17
N ILE A 4 -1.54 -8.80 -10.90
CA ILE A 4 -2.89 -8.97 -10.36
C ILE A 4 -3.23 -10.46 -10.39
N PHE A 5 -3.47 -11.03 -9.21
CA PHE A 5 -3.87 -12.41 -9.03
C PHE A 5 -5.39 -12.57 -9.21
N PRO A 6 -5.86 -13.74 -9.69
CA PRO A 6 -7.29 -13.96 -9.92
C PRO A 6 -8.12 -13.97 -8.63
N ASN A 7 -7.50 -14.24 -7.46
CA ASN A 7 -8.13 -14.21 -6.14
C ASN A 7 -7.07 -14.30 -5.03
N GLN A 8 -7.50 -14.04 -3.78
CA GLN A 8 -6.67 -14.09 -2.58
C GLN A 8 -5.98 -15.46 -2.37
N PRO A 9 -6.62 -16.64 -2.53
CA PRO A 9 -5.92 -17.93 -2.45
C PRO A 9 -4.78 -18.10 -3.47
N ALA A 10 -4.90 -17.54 -4.68
CA ALA A 10 -3.82 -17.57 -5.66
C ALA A 10 -2.65 -16.68 -5.24
N ALA A 11 -2.93 -15.48 -4.72
CA ALA A 11 -1.92 -14.57 -4.20
C ALA A 11 -1.14 -15.21 -3.02
N LEU A 12 -1.84 -15.80 -2.06
CA LEU A 12 -1.25 -16.47 -0.88
C LEU A 12 -0.30 -17.63 -1.25
N ARG A 13 -0.56 -18.34 -2.36
CA ARG A 13 0.34 -19.40 -2.84
C ARG A 13 1.56 -18.86 -3.58
N ALA A 14 1.45 -17.66 -4.16
CA ALA A 14 2.49 -17.09 -5.01
C ALA A 14 3.49 -16.26 -4.19
N THR A 15 3.02 -15.46 -3.25
CA THR A 15 3.84 -14.48 -2.53
C THR A 15 3.47 -14.43 -1.05
N PRO A 16 4.46 -14.24 -0.14
CA PRO A 16 4.19 -14.06 1.28
C PRO A 16 3.60 -12.68 1.60
N PHE A 17 3.57 -11.73 0.65
CA PHE A 17 2.96 -10.41 0.83
C PHE A 17 2.20 -9.96 -0.42
N PHE A 18 1.03 -9.36 -0.25
CA PHE A 18 0.24 -8.73 -1.31
C PHE A 18 -0.79 -7.75 -0.73
N VAL A 19 -1.42 -6.96 -1.59
CA VAL A 19 -2.52 -6.05 -1.24
C VAL A 19 -3.78 -6.50 -1.96
N GLU A 20 -4.90 -6.57 -1.27
CA GLU A 20 -6.22 -6.67 -1.91
C GLU A 20 -6.87 -5.29 -1.92
N GLU A 21 -6.96 -4.67 -3.10
CA GLU A 21 -7.49 -3.32 -3.25
C GLU A 21 -8.84 -3.33 -3.95
N ALA A 22 -9.81 -2.60 -3.38
CA ALA A 22 -11.13 -2.47 -3.96
C ALA A 22 -11.07 -1.89 -5.38
N GLY A 23 -11.61 -2.61 -6.36
CA GLY A 23 -11.61 -2.22 -7.78
C GLY A 23 -10.38 -2.67 -8.58
N LEU A 24 -9.29 -3.08 -7.92
CA LEU A 24 -8.08 -3.60 -8.58
C LEU A 24 -7.88 -5.11 -8.37
N GLY A 25 -8.25 -5.64 -7.20
CA GLY A 25 -8.09 -7.04 -6.82
C GLY A 25 -6.85 -7.29 -5.97
N CYS A 26 -6.44 -8.56 -5.87
CA CYS A 26 -5.21 -8.96 -5.17
C CYS A 26 -4.00 -8.69 -6.04
N TRP A 27 -3.06 -7.85 -5.60
CA TRP A 27 -1.89 -7.50 -6.38
C TRP A 27 -0.61 -7.42 -5.58
N VAL A 28 0.51 -7.60 -6.26
CA VAL A 28 1.84 -7.33 -5.74
C VAL A 28 2.66 -6.61 -6.80
N GLN A 29 3.55 -5.71 -6.39
CA GLN A 29 4.58 -5.23 -7.29
C GLN A 29 5.78 -6.18 -7.24
N SER A 30 6.16 -6.71 -8.40
CA SER A 30 7.38 -7.49 -8.53
C SER A 30 7.92 -7.45 -9.95
N GLU A 31 9.23 -7.65 -10.06
CA GLU A 31 9.94 -7.93 -11.32
C GLU A 31 10.36 -9.41 -11.43
N ASP A 32 10.05 -10.22 -10.41
CA ASP A 32 10.35 -11.66 -10.39
C ASP A 32 9.57 -12.40 -11.49
N GLU A 33 10.29 -12.99 -12.45
CA GLU A 33 9.73 -13.77 -13.55
C GLU A 33 8.84 -14.92 -13.07
N ALA A 34 9.14 -15.52 -11.92
CA ALA A 34 8.33 -16.61 -11.35
C ALA A 34 6.96 -16.12 -10.91
N LEU A 35 6.84 -14.88 -10.42
CA LEU A 35 5.56 -14.25 -10.08
C LEU A 35 4.84 -13.73 -11.33
N LEU A 36 5.59 -13.23 -12.32
CA LEU A 36 5.02 -12.66 -13.55
C LEU A 36 4.21 -13.66 -14.38
N ILE A 37 4.34 -14.97 -14.17
CA ILE A 37 3.52 -16.00 -14.82
C ILE A 37 2.27 -16.42 -14.02
N GLN A 38 2.14 -15.95 -12.76
CA GLN A 38 1.07 -16.36 -11.84
C GLN A 38 -0.18 -15.47 -11.91
N GLY A 39 -0.13 -14.36 -12.65
CA GLY A 39 -1.20 -13.37 -12.71
C GLY A 39 -1.17 -12.48 -13.95
N GLU A 40 -2.13 -11.56 -14.03
CA GLU A 40 -2.19 -10.53 -15.07
C GLU A 40 -1.15 -9.43 -14.78
N ARG A 41 -0.41 -9.01 -15.80
CA ARG A 41 0.58 -7.95 -15.70
C ARG A 41 -0.05 -6.63 -16.09
N ARG A 42 0.06 -5.63 -15.23
CA ARG A 42 -0.41 -4.28 -15.54
C ARG A 42 0.66 -3.25 -15.22
N LEU A 43 0.87 -2.33 -16.16
CA LEU A 43 1.67 -1.15 -15.91
C LEU A 43 0.84 -0.20 -15.06
N SER A 44 1.45 0.28 -13.98
CA SER A 44 0.92 1.36 -13.15
C SER A 44 1.83 2.55 -13.34
N TYR A 45 1.26 3.74 -13.34
CA TYR A 45 1.97 5.02 -13.31
C TYR A 45 1.52 5.87 -12.13
N ARG A 46 0.74 5.30 -11.20
CA ARG A 46 0.11 6.05 -10.12
C ARG A 46 1.13 6.52 -9.08
N TYR A 47 0.78 7.63 -8.45
CA TYR A 47 1.38 8.07 -7.21
C TYR A 47 0.43 7.69 -6.09
N ALA A 48 0.93 7.11 -5.00
CA ALA A 48 0.07 6.66 -3.92
C ALA A 48 0.74 6.72 -2.55
N LEU A 49 -0.08 6.88 -1.52
CA LEU A 49 0.27 6.74 -0.11
C LEU A 49 -0.60 5.64 0.50
N HIS A 50 0.04 4.63 1.11
CA HIS A 50 -0.65 3.58 1.85
C HIS A 50 -0.80 4.04 3.29
N ILE A 51 -2.03 4.36 3.69
CA ILE A 51 -2.38 4.86 5.01
C ILE A 51 -2.78 3.67 5.90
N PRO A 52 -2.00 3.37 6.95
CA PRO A 52 -2.29 2.26 7.86
C PRO A 52 -3.56 2.51 8.67
N SER A 53 -4.14 1.46 9.23
CA SER A 53 -5.29 1.57 10.14
C SER A 53 -4.96 1.27 11.60
N GLN A 54 -3.77 0.76 11.87
CA GLN A 54 -3.30 0.38 13.20
C GLN A 54 -1.86 0.83 13.42
N THR A 55 -1.40 0.84 14.66
CA THR A 55 0.01 1.03 15.04
C THR A 55 0.79 -0.27 14.88
N ARG A 56 2.13 -0.21 14.99
CA ARG A 56 3.00 -1.39 15.10
C ARG A 56 2.56 -2.35 16.21
N GLY A 57 1.99 -1.83 17.30
CA GLY A 57 1.44 -2.61 18.40
C GLY A 57 0.03 -3.17 18.17
N HIS A 58 -0.50 -3.08 16.93
CA HIS A 58 -1.85 -3.49 16.53
C HIS A 58 -2.99 -2.71 17.21
N ALA A 59 -2.70 -1.55 17.80
CA ALA A 59 -3.75 -0.66 18.30
C ALA A 59 -4.35 0.10 17.12
N PRO A 60 -5.69 0.16 16.97
CA PRO A 60 -6.30 0.91 15.89
C PRO A 60 -5.94 2.40 15.98
N LEU A 61 -5.65 3.01 14.82
CA LEU A 61 -5.51 4.46 14.72
C LEU A 61 -6.86 5.13 14.91
N LEU A 62 -6.81 6.34 15.45
CA LEU A 62 -8.01 7.13 15.64
C LEU A 62 -8.59 7.57 14.28
N PRO A 63 -9.91 7.55 14.07
CA PRO A 63 -10.53 7.98 12.82
C PRO A 63 -10.10 9.40 12.38
N GLU A 64 -9.96 10.33 13.33
CA GLU A 64 -9.48 11.69 13.08
C GLU A 64 -8.04 11.74 12.57
N GLN A 65 -7.20 10.80 12.98
CA GLN A 65 -5.82 10.71 12.53
C GLN A 65 -5.75 10.20 11.09
N ILE A 66 -6.53 9.17 10.75
CA ILE A 66 -6.67 8.68 9.38
C ILE A 66 -7.21 9.80 8.47
N ALA A 67 -8.26 10.49 8.90
CA ALA A 67 -8.82 11.61 8.15
C ALA A 67 -7.81 12.76 7.96
N ALA A 68 -6.95 13.04 8.94
CA ALA A 68 -5.89 14.03 8.80
C ALA A 68 -4.83 13.62 7.77
N PHE A 69 -4.49 12.32 7.69
CA PHE A 69 -3.59 11.80 6.66
C PHE A 69 -4.20 11.86 5.26
N GLU A 70 -5.48 11.53 5.13
CA GLU A 70 -6.21 11.66 3.86
C GLU A 70 -6.29 13.11 3.39
N ALA A 71 -6.60 14.05 4.30
CA ALA A 71 -6.62 15.47 3.97
C ALA A 71 -5.24 15.99 3.53
N ALA A 72 -4.17 15.51 4.19
CA ALA A 72 -2.80 15.84 3.80
C ALA A 72 -2.44 15.24 2.43
N ALA A 73 -2.82 13.98 2.17
CA ALA A 73 -2.65 13.34 0.87
C ALA A 73 -3.35 14.11 -0.25
N TYR A 74 -4.60 14.52 -0.03
CA TYR A 74 -5.36 15.37 -0.95
C TYR A 74 -4.64 16.70 -1.23
N SER A 75 -4.08 17.34 -0.20
CA SER A 75 -3.36 18.62 -0.35
C SER A 75 -2.12 18.56 -1.23
N ILE A 76 -1.53 17.37 -1.43
CA ILE A 76 -0.39 17.15 -2.32
C ILE A 76 -0.80 16.58 -3.70
N GLY A 77 -2.10 16.44 -3.97
CA GLY A 77 -2.62 15.99 -5.26
C GLY A 77 -3.02 14.52 -5.36
N LEU A 78 -3.10 13.79 -4.23
CA LEU A 78 -3.68 12.44 -4.19
C LEU A 78 -5.20 12.54 -4.02
N ASN A 79 -5.91 12.59 -5.15
CA ASN A 79 -7.32 13.00 -5.20
C ASN A 79 -8.33 11.85 -5.06
N ASP A 80 -7.87 10.59 -5.16
CA ASP A 80 -8.70 9.40 -5.06
C ASP A 80 -8.32 8.58 -3.83
N ILE A 81 -9.28 7.85 -3.26
CA ILE A 81 -9.06 6.96 -2.12
C ILE A 81 -9.71 5.61 -2.40
N SER A 82 -8.93 4.54 -2.31
CA SER A 82 -9.42 3.16 -2.31
C SER A 82 -9.28 2.52 -0.93
N GLN A 83 -10.22 1.62 -0.62
CA GLN A 83 -10.08 0.71 0.52
C GLN A 83 -9.24 -0.48 0.09
N ALA A 84 -8.36 -0.96 0.96
CA ALA A 84 -7.57 -2.15 0.71
C ALA A 84 -7.28 -2.93 2.00
N THR A 85 -6.78 -4.14 1.83
CA THR A 85 -6.25 -4.96 2.93
C THR A 85 -4.84 -5.39 2.56
N GLY A 86 -3.87 -5.10 3.42
CA GLY A 86 -2.51 -5.62 3.32
C GLY A 86 -2.44 -7.01 3.93
N PHE A 87 -1.78 -7.93 3.23
CA PHE A 87 -1.55 -9.30 3.69
C PHE A 87 -0.04 -9.55 3.77
N TRP A 88 0.42 -10.11 4.88
CA TRP A 88 1.79 -10.62 5.00
C TRP A 88 1.86 -11.85 5.88
N THR A 89 2.65 -12.83 5.45
CA THR A 89 2.91 -14.05 6.22
C THR A 89 4.16 -13.86 7.06
N LEU A 90 4.02 -13.99 8.37
CA LEU A 90 5.13 -13.94 9.32
C LEU A 90 6.04 -15.16 9.17
N GLU A 91 7.26 -15.11 9.71
CA GLU A 91 8.21 -16.24 9.67
C GLU A 91 7.65 -17.53 10.28
N ASN A 92 6.73 -17.41 11.25
CA ASN A 92 6.04 -18.55 11.86
C ASN A 92 4.88 -19.12 11.01
N GLY A 93 4.68 -18.60 9.79
CA GLY A 93 3.63 -19.02 8.87
C GLY A 93 2.24 -18.44 9.15
N VAL A 94 2.10 -17.57 10.16
CA VAL A 94 0.82 -16.92 10.47
C VAL A 94 0.58 -15.79 9.47
N LEU A 95 -0.59 -15.83 8.81
CA LEU A 95 -1.07 -14.73 7.98
C LEU A 95 -1.54 -13.59 8.88
N GLN A 96 -1.01 -12.40 8.64
CA GLN A 96 -1.48 -11.14 9.20
C GLN A 96 -2.23 -10.37 8.12
N GLU A 97 -3.28 -9.69 8.55
CA GLU A 97 -4.15 -8.88 7.69
C GLU A 97 -4.33 -7.51 8.34
N GLU A 98 -4.18 -6.45 7.55
CA GLU A 98 -4.41 -5.10 8.01
C GLU A 98 -5.31 -4.35 7.02
N PRO A 99 -6.48 -3.85 7.45
CA PRO A 99 -7.22 -2.87 6.68
C PRO A 99 -6.35 -1.62 6.48
N LEU A 100 -6.33 -1.07 5.28
CA LEU A 100 -5.62 0.17 4.98
C LEU A 100 -6.38 0.98 3.93
N ARG A 101 -6.00 2.24 3.78
CA ARG A 101 -6.52 3.11 2.72
C ARG A 101 -5.37 3.47 1.79
N ILE A 102 -5.64 3.52 0.50
CA ILE A 102 -4.65 3.97 -0.48
C ILE A 102 -5.16 5.28 -1.05
N ALA A 103 -4.51 6.39 -0.71
CA ALA A 103 -4.74 7.67 -1.36
C ALA A 103 -3.85 7.73 -2.60
N TRP A 104 -4.42 7.99 -3.78
CA TRP A 104 -3.69 7.89 -5.04
C TRP A 104 -4.11 8.93 -6.09
N SER A 105 -3.29 9.05 -7.13
CA SER A 105 -3.54 9.83 -8.34
C SER A 105 -2.78 9.24 -9.52
N GLU A 106 -3.34 9.32 -10.73
CA GLU A 106 -2.61 9.06 -11.99
C GLU A 106 -1.87 10.31 -12.50
N GLU A 107 -2.17 11.49 -11.95
CA GLU A 107 -1.45 12.73 -12.24
C GLU A 107 -0.10 12.77 -11.52
N GLN A 108 0.84 13.54 -12.08
CA GLN A 108 2.17 13.67 -11.48
C GLN A 108 2.08 14.39 -10.13
N VAL A 109 2.57 13.73 -9.09
CA VAL A 109 2.74 14.28 -7.74
C VAL A 109 4.23 14.48 -7.46
N ASP A 110 4.57 15.51 -6.68
CA ASP A 110 5.94 15.71 -6.21
C ASP A 110 6.36 14.55 -5.29
N ALA A 111 7.35 13.77 -5.73
CA ALA A 111 7.85 12.61 -5.02
C ALA A 111 8.45 12.98 -3.66
N GLU A 112 9.05 14.16 -3.51
CA GLU A 112 9.61 14.60 -2.23
C GLU A 112 8.50 14.97 -1.24
N ALA A 113 7.43 15.62 -1.72
CA ALA A 113 6.25 15.89 -0.89
C ALA A 113 5.58 14.59 -0.42
N LEU A 114 5.48 13.59 -1.32
CA LEU A 114 4.94 12.27 -0.99
C LEU A 114 5.79 11.54 0.06
N ARG A 115 7.13 11.54 -0.09
CA ARG A 115 8.05 10.95 0.89
C ARG A 115 7.98 11.67 2.24
N ALA A 116 7.89 12.99 2.24
CA ALA A 116 7.75 13.78 3.46
C ALA A 116 6.43 13.45 4.19
N LEU A 117 5.33 13.31 3.45
CA LEU A 117 4.04 12.90 4.02
C LEU A 117 4.10 11.47 4.55
N ALA A 118 4.68 10.53 3.82
CA ALA A 118 4.85 9.15 4.29
C ALA A 118 5.69 9.06 5.57
N ARG A 119 6.75 9.88 5.69
CA ARG A 119 7.54 9.97 6.91
C ARG A 119 6.73 10.53 8.08
N ARG A 120 5.87 11.52 7.82
CA ARG A 120 4.95 12.05 8.82
C ARG A 120 3.97 10.98 9.29
N VAL A 121 3.36 10.23 8.37
CA VAL A 121 2.49 9.09 8.70
C VAL A 121 3.25 8.12 9.59
N LEU A 122 4.43 7.65 9.15
CA LEU A 122 5.26 6.69 9.88
C LEU A 122 5.47 7.08 11.35
N LEU A 123 5.82 8.34 11.60
CA LEU A 123 6.10 8.85 12.94
C LEU A 123 4.82 9.03 13.77
N GLU A 124 3.77 9.60 13.18
CA GLU A 124 2.52 9.90 13.89
C GLU A 124 1.68 8.63 14.17
N SER A 125 1.80 7.59 13.35
CA SER A 125 1.07 6.31 13.51
C SER A 125 1.89 5.17 14.11
N ASP A 126 3.11 5.46 14.60
CA ASP A 126 4.04 4.47 15.16
C ASP A 126 4.17 3.21 14.27
N GLN A 127 4.62 3.41 13.04
CA GLN A 127 4.88 2.32 12.09
C GLN A 127 6.38 2.03 11.98
N GLU A 128 6.71 0.80 11.58
CA GLU A 128 8.07 0.47 11.14
C GLU A 128 8.34 0.93 9.70
N ALA A 129 7.28 0.99 8.90
CA ALA A 129 7.36 1.29 7.49
C ALA A 129 6.03 1.83 6.96
N VAL A 130 6.10 2.67 5.93
CA VAL A 130 4.94 3.14 5.15
C VAL A 130 5.25 2.94 3.67
N ALA A 131 4.35 2.28 2.94
CA ALA A 131 4.49 2.10 1.51
C ALA A 131 3.96 3.34 0.75
N ILE A 132 4.70 3.75 -0.27
CA ILE A 132 4.27 4.75 -1.26
C ILE A 132 4.45 4.19 -2.65
N GLU A 133 3.77 4.78 -3.63
CA GLU A 133 4.02 4.49 -5.04
C GLU A 133 4.48 5.77 -5.74
N VAL A 134 5.58 5.68 -6.48
CA VAL A 134 6.14 6.78 -7.28
C VAL A 134 6.19 6.33 -8.73
N ALA A 135 5.34 6.92 -9.57
CA ALA A 135 5.17 6.52 -10.97
C ALA A 135 4.96 4.99 -11.12
N GLY A 136 4.09 4.44 -10.26
CA GLY A 136 3.72 3.03 -10.22
C GLY A 136 4.81 2.07 -9.72
N ARG A 137 5.84 2.60 -9.05
CA ARG A 137 6.80 1.81 -8.28
C ARG A 137 6.56 1.98 -6.79
N VAL A 138 6.22 0.90 -6.12
CA VAL A 138 6.20 0.78 -4.66
C VAL A 138 7.60 1.03 -4.11
N GLU A 139 7.71 2.04 -3.26
CA GLU A 139 8.85 2.36 -2.41
C GLU A 139 8.40 2.21 -0.94
N VAL A 140 9.33 1.84 -0.06
CA VAL A 140 9.04 1.71 1.38
C VAL A 140 9.83 2.76 2.14
N VAL A 141 9.12 3.66 2.80
CA VAL A 141 9.69 4.64 3.72
C VAL A 141 9.81 3.98 5.09
N ARG A 142 11.00 4.06 5.71
CA ARG A 142 11.33 3.48 7.02
C ARG A 142 12.08 4.53 7.85
N ASP A 143 12.09 4.37 9.17
CA ASP A 143 12.90 5.18 10.09
C ASP A 143 14.42 4.89 9.94
#